data_AF-A0A8K0JVR8-F1
#
_entry.id   AF-A0A8K0JVR8-F1
#
_cell.length_a   1.000
_cell.length_b   1.000
_cell.length_c   1.000
_cell.angle_alpha   90.00
_cell.angle_beta   90.00
_cell.angle_gamma   90.00
#
_symmetry.space_group_name_H-M   'P 1'
#
loop_
_entity.id
_entity.type
_entity.pdbx_description
1 polymer ?
#
loop_
_entity_poly.entity_id
_entity_poly.type
_entity_poly.pdbx_seq_one_letter_code
_entity_poly.pdbx_strand_id
1 'polypeptide(L)'
;MRFFQYITKANGLLRLGVQEGQNIIDLASCDPSIPNNLLDFIRGGENMMKVANRAMTAKKGDVHKLEDVIVKAPIYGPDKVACVGMNYRDHCEELNAPIPQEPMFFNKFPSSIAGPNDPIPFPSPTDSLDYEVELALIIGKKGKDIPIETAMDHIFGYCVAHDVTARDWQLKKNGGQWLLGKTMEAFCPLGPCVVTRDEIPDPHSLPIRCYVNGILKQNGNTNKMVHKADAVVSFLSRFCTLLPGDVILTGTPPGVGCFRKPPEYLKEKLDHRALAMKNGDIYKMEDIIIKAPIIGPDKVACVGMNYRDHCEELNVSVPEEPVIFNKFPSSIAGPNEPIPLPSLTEALDYEVELAVIIGKKGKEIPLESAMDHVFGYCVAHDVTARDWVVQGKNGGQWLLGKTMDAFCPLGPCIVTRDEIPDPHSLSIRCSINGKLKQNGNTNKMVHRIDAVVSRMSRFCTLLPGDVILTGTPPGVGCFKKPPEYLKSVKLKE
;
A
#
# COMPACT_ATOMS: atom_id res chain seq x y z
N MET A 1 -26.02 -1.02 7.49
CA MET A 1 -26.06 -1.37 6.05
C MET A 1 -24.96 -2.36 5.65
N ARG A 2 -25.21 -3.19 4.63
CA ARG A 2 -24.19 -4.07 4.01
C ARG A 2 -24.04 -3.72 2.53
N PHE A 3 -22.88 -3.20 2.14
CA PHE A 3 -22.59 -2.74 0.78
C PHE A 3 -21.88 -3.81 -0.05
N PHE A 4 -22.48 -4.17 -1.17
CA PHE A 4 -21.92 -5.10 -2.15
C PHE A 4 -21.48 -4.34 -3.40
N GLN A 5 -20.24 -4.59 -3.81
CA GLN A 5 -19.78 -4.29 -5.14
C GLN A 5 -20.00 -5.55 -6.00
N TYR A 6 -20.69 -5.42 -7.13
CA TYR A 6 -21.05 -6.58 -7.94
C TYR A 6 -21.12 -6.24 -9.42
N ILE A 7 -21.15 -7.27 -10.25
CA ILE A 7 -21.43 -7.19 -11.68
C ILE A 7 -22.69 -7.98 -11.99
N THR A 8 -23.62 -7.42 -12.76
CA THR A 8 -24.75 -8.21 -13.26
C THR A 8 -24.30 -9.15 -14.37
N LYS A 9 -24.75 -10.40 -14.35
CA LYS A 9 -24.44 -11.38 -15.41
C LYS A 9 -24.96 -10.94 -16.80
N ALA A 10 -25.96 -10.06 -16.84
CA ALA A 10 -26.62 -9.62 -18.07
C ALA A 10 -25.82 -8.57 -18.86
N ASN A 11 -25.19 -7.59 -18.20
CA ASN A 11 -24.54 -6.46 -18.88
C ASN A 11 -23.05 -6.27 -18.53
N GLY A 12 -22.51 -6.99 -17.55
CA GLY A 12 -21.09 -6.89 -17.20
C GLY A 12 -20.68 -5.60 -16.49
N LEU A 13 -21.62 -4.71 -16.16
CA LEU A 13 -21.32 -3.43 -15.51
C LEU A 13 -21.09 -3.60 -14.01
N LEU A 14 -20.06 -2.92 -13.50
CA LEU A 14 -19.79 -2.80 -12.08
C LEU A 14 -20.84 -1.88 -11.42
N ARG A 15 -21.46 -2.34 -10.33
CA ARG A 15 -22.56 -1.66 -9.63
C ARG A 15 -22.37 -1.75 -8.13
N LEU A 16 -22.94 -0.77 -7.42
CA LEU A 16 -22.97 -0.70 -5.96
C LEU A 16 -24.40 -0.95 -5.49
N GLY A 17 -24.57 -1.82 -4.49
CA GLY A 17 -25.87 -2.09 -3.92
C GLY A 17 -25.83 -2.38 -2.43
N VAL A 18 -27.00 -2.33 -1.81
CA VAL A 18 -27.20 -2.64 -0.39
C VAL A 18 -28.03 -3.91 -0.26
N GLN A 19 -27.64 -4.78 0.65
CA GLN A 19 -28.36 -6.03 0.90
C GLN A 19 -29.75 -5.79 1.51
N GLU A 20 -30.76 -6.46 0.96
CA GLU A 20 -32.09 -6.63 1.55
C GLU A 20 -32.47 -8.12 1.49
N GLY A 21 -32.40 -8.81 2.64
CA GLY A 21 -32.60 -10.27 2.68
C GLY A 21 -31.56 -11.02 1.85
N GLN A 22 -32.01 -11.81 0.87
CA GLN A 22 -31.16 -12.50 -0.11
C GLN A 22 -30.93 -11.71 -1.41
N ASN A 23 -31.39 -10.46 -1.43
CA ASN A 23 -31.28 -9.59 -2.59
C ASN A 23 -30.28 -8.45 -2.36
N ILE A 24 -29.88 -7.82 -3.45
CA ILE A 24 -29.14 -6.57 -3.51
C ILE A 24 -30.03 -5.55 -4.21
N ILE A 25 -30.23 -4.41 -3.57
CA ILE A 25 -30.87 -3.24 -4.17
C ILE A 25 -29.78 -2.39 -4.82
N ASP A 26 -29.88 -2.17 -6.12
CA ASP A 26 -28.96 -1.31 -6.88
C ASP A 26 -29.18 0.16 -6.50
N LEU A 27 -28.15 0.81 -5.93
CA LEU A 27 -28.29 2.17 -5.44
C LEU A 27 -28.41 3.21 -6.56
N ALA A 28 -27.68 3.06 -7.65
CA ALA A 28 -27.70 4.00 -8.77
C ALA A 28 -29.03 3.95 -9.53
N SER A 29 -29.70 2.80 -9.53
CA SER A 29 -31.07 2.66 -10.06
C SER A 29 -32.12 3.34 -9.17
N CYS A 30 -31.89 3.40 -7.85
CA CYS A 30 -32.75 4.15 -6.93
C CYS A 30 -32.53 5.67 -7.04
N ASP A 31 -31.27 6.11 -7.15
CA ASP A 31 -30.88 7.51 -7.30
C ASP A 31 -29.60 7.61 -8.14
N PRO A 32 -29.66 8.10 -9.39
CA PRO A 32 -28.52 8.16 -10.31
C PRO A 32 -27.35 9.03 -9.84
N SER A 33 -27.51 9.83 -8.78
CA SER A 33 -26.42 10.59 -8.17
C SER A 33 -25.48 9.72 -7.32
N ILE A 34 -25.90 8.50 -6.96
CA ILE A 34 -25.09 7.56 -6.20
C ILE A 34 -24.07 6.89 -7.14
N PRO A 35 -22.77 6.92 -6.84
CA PRO A 35 -21.75 6.31 -7.69
C PRO A 35 -21.87 4.78 -7.70
N ASN A 36 -21.46 4.17 -8.81
CA ASN A 36 -21.49 2.72 -9.00
C ASN A 36 -20.38 1.97 -8.25
N ASN A 37 -19.50 2.66 -7.52
CA ASN A 37 -18.43 2.05 -6.74
C ASN A 37 -18.40 2.57 -5.30
N LEU A 38 -18.01 1.69 -4.36
CA LEU A 38 -18.06 2.02 -2.93
C LEU A 38 -17.00 3.05 -2.52
N LEU A 39 -15.85 3.10 -3.19
CA LEU A 39 -14.80 4.08 -2.86
C LEU A 39 -15.30 5.52 -3.04
N ASP A 40 -15.88 5.83 -4.20
CA ASP A 40 -16.44 7.15 -4.47
C ASP A 40 -17.68 7.42 -3.62
N PHE A 41 -18.46 6.38 -3.30
CA PHE A 41 -19.56 6.49 -2.35
C PHE A 41 -19.07 6.98 -0.97
N ILE A 42 -18.03 6.34 -0.43
CA ILE A 42 -17.44 6.69 0.86
C ILE A 42 -16.83 8.10 0.81
N ARG A 43 -16.19 8.49 -0.30
CA ARG A 43 -15.67 9.86 -0.50
C ARG A 43 -16.77 10.92 -0.50
N GLY A 44 -17.99 10.57 -0.90
CA GLY A 44 -19.17 11.43 -0.78
C GLY A 44 -19.64 11.67 0.66
N GLY A 45 -19.09 10.92 1.63
CA GLY A 45 -19.28 11.14 3.06
C GLY A 45 -20.73 11.03 3.54
N GLU A 46 -21.06 11.77 4.60
CA GLU A 46 -22.39 11.73 5.23
C GLU A 46 -23.52 12.14 4.27
N ASN A 47 -23.25 13.04 3.32
CA ASN A 47 -24.25 13.45 2.34
C ASN A 47 -24.65 12.26 1.45
N MET A 48 -23.68 11.47 1.00
CA MET A 48 -23.95 10.29 0.18
C MET A 48 -24.70 9.21 0.98
N MET A 49 -24.38 9.05 2.27
CA MET A 49 -25.16 8.18 3.16
C MET A 49 -26.62 8.63 3.30
N LYS A 50 -26.89 9.93 3.41
CA LYS A 50 -28.27 10.46 3.45
C LYS A 50 -29.02 10.19 2.16
N VAL A 51 -28.37 10.36 1.00
CA VAL A 51 -28.95 10.04 -0.31
C VAL A 51 -29.26 8.55 -0.41
N ALA A 52 -28.35 7.67 0.00
CA ALA A 52 -28.57 6.22 0.02
C ALA A 52 -29.74 5.81 0.93
N ASN A 53 -29.82 6.35 2.16
CA ASN A 53 -30.93 6.08 3.07
C ASN A 53 -32.29 6.47 2.47
N ARG A 54 -32.36 7.64 1.84
CA ARG A 54 -33.57 8.10 1.13
C ARG A 54 -33.93 7.18 -0.04
N ALA A 55 -32.95 6.82 -0.85
CA ALA A 55 -33.09 5.90 -1.98
C ALA A 55 -33.64 4.53 -1.53
N MET A 56 -33.06 3.96 -0.47
CA MET A 56 -33.49 2.69 0.11
C MET A 56 -34.90 2.74 0.71
N THR A 57 -35.30 3.89 1.28
CA THR A 57 -36.67 4.09 1.79
C THR A 57 -37.70 4.13 0.67
N ALA A 58 -37.34 4.69 -0.49
CA ALA A 58 -38.24 4.79 -1.63
C ALA A 58 -38.53 3.42 -2.30
N LYS A 59 -37.61 2.45 -2.19
CA LYS A 59 -37.71 1.09 -2.78
C LYS A 59 -38.08 1.07 -4.27
N LYS A 60 -37.49 1.98 -5.06
CA LYS A 60 -37.77 2.12 -6.50
C LYS A 60 -36.66 1.59 -7.42
N GLY A 61 -35.59 1.03 -6.88
CA GLY A 61 -34.48 0.53 -7.67
C GLY A 61 -34.64 -0.91 -8.12
N ASP A 62 -33.77 -1.29 -9.05
CA ASP A 62 -33.58 -2.66 -9.49
C ASP A 62 -33.12 -3.52 -8.31
N VAL A 63 -33.67 -4.74 -8.28
CA VAL A 63 -33.40 -5.73 -7.24
C VAL A 63 -32.84 -6.97 -7.91
N HIS A 64 -31.67 -7.40 -7.45
CA HIS A 64 -31.01 -8.60 -7.94
C HIS A 64 -30.87 -9.61 -6.82
N LYS A 65 -31.08 -10.90 -7.10
CA LYS A 65 -30.71 -11.93 -6.13
C LYS A 65 -29.19 -12.03 -6.04
N LEU A 66 -28.68 -12.33 -4.85
CA LEU A 66 -27.24 -12.47 -4.63
C LEU A 66 -26.62 -13.57 -5.52
N GLU A 67 -27.38 -14.64 -5.82
CA GLU A 67 -26.96 -15.74 -6.70
C GLU A 67 -26.86 -15.37 -8.19
N ASP A 68 -27.54 -14.29 -8.60
CA ASP A 68 -27.63 -13.83 -9.99
C ASP A 68 -26.55 -12.81 -10.36
N VAL A 69 -25.71 -12.43 -9.41
CA VAL A 69 -24.63 -11.46 -9.59
C VAL A 69 -23.26 -12.07 -9.35
N ILE A 70 -22.23 -11.44 -9.89
CA ILE A 70 -20.84 -11.76 -9.58
C ILE A 70 -20.36 -10.76 -8.54
N VAL A 71 -20.20 -11.21 -7.28
CA VAL A 71 -19.68 -10.37 -6.21
C VAL A 71 -18.20 -10.06 -6.45
N LYS A 72 -17.85 -8.81 -6.24
CA LYS A 72 -16.53 -8.22 -6.45
C LYS A 72 -15.96 -7.71 -5.12
N ALA A 73 -14.67 -7.39 -5.09
CA ALA A 73 -14.07 -6.79 -3.90
C ALA A 73 -14.84 -5.50 -3.58
N PRO A 74 -15.14 -5.23 -2.29
CA PRO A 74 -15.94 -4.07 -1.96
C PRO A 74 -15.22 -2.75 -2.22
N ILE A 75 -13.88 -2.74 -2.20
CA ILE A 75 -13.06 -1.55 -2.43
C ILE A 75 -12.00 -1.87 -3.49
N TYR A 76 -11.82 -0.97 -4.45
CA TYR A 76 -10.81 -1.04 -5.51
C TYR A 76 -10.01 0.26 -5.56
N GLY A 77 -8.69 0.17 -5.75
CA GLY A 77 -7.80 1.33 -5.83
C GLY A 77 -7.84 2.27 -4.61
N PRO A 78 -7.86 1.78 -3.36
CA PRO A 78 -7.63 2.64 -2.21
C PRO A 78 -6.22 3.23 -2.27
N ASP A 79 -5.97 4.32 -1.54
CA ASP A 79 -4.63 4.89 -1.47
C ASP A 79 -3.70 3.98 -0.64
N LYS A 80 -4.23 3.34 0.42
CA LYS A 80 -3.45 2.48 1.31
C LYS A 80 -4.13 1.15 1.60
N VAL A 81 -3.32 0.11 1.65
CA VAL A 81 -3.62 -1.16 2.33
C VAL A 81 -2.57 -1.36 3.42
N ALA A 82 -2.86 -0.85 4.62
CA ALA A 82 -2.01 -1.02 5.80
C ALA A 82 -2.36 -2.33 6.52
N CYS A 83 -1.39 -2.96 7.16
CA CYS A 83 -1.56 -4.24 7.82
C CYS A 83 -0.84 -4.25 9.17
N VAL A 84 -1.44 -4.86 10.20
CA VAL A 84 -0.86 -4.96 11.54
C VAL A 84 -0.37 -6.38 11.79
N GLY A 85 0.93 -6.54 11.97
CA GLY A 85 1.52 -7.84 12.30
C GLY A 85 1.47 -8.11 13.79
N MET A 86 1.50 -9.39 14.18
CA MET A 86 1.61 -9.83 15.58
C MET A 86 0.56 -9.22 16.51
N ASN A 87 -0.64 -8.99 16.00
CA ASN A 87 -1.68 -8.28 16.73
C ASN A 87 -2.65 -9.20 17.48
N TYR A 88 -2.39 -10.50 17.57
CA TYR A 88 -3.22 -11.45 18.31
C TYR A 88 -2.39 -12.06 19.44
N ARG A 89 -2.87 -11.96 20.68
CA ARG A 89 -2.13 -12.43 21.87
C ARG A 89 -1.83 -13.93 21.79
N ASP A 90 -2.84 -14.72 21.46
CA ASP A 90 -2.74 -16.17 21.28
C ASP A 90 -1.83 -16.55 20.11
N HIS A 91 -1.75 -15.72 19.06
CA HIS A 91 -0.79 -15.93 17.98
C HIS A 91 0.65 -15.64 18.42
N CYS A 92 0.87 -14.60 19.23
CA CYS A 92 2.20 -14.35 19.83
C CYS A 92 2.64 -15.52 20.73
N GLU A 93 1.70 -16.06 21.51
CA GLU A 93 1.92 -17.22 22.39
C GLU A 93 2.24 -18.50 21.58
N GLU A 94 1.54 -18.77 20.47
CA GLU A 94 1.84 -19.89 19.55
C GLU A 94 3.30 -19.86 19.05
N LEU A 95 3.83 -18.66 18.85
CA LEU A 95 5.18 -18.44 18.33
C LEU A 95 6.25 -18.31 19.41
N ASN A 96 5.86 -18.30 20.69
CA ASN A 96 6.73 -17.86 21.80
C ASN A 96 7.40 -16.50 21.50
N ALA A 97 6.67 -15.60 20.85
CA ALA A 97 7.15 -14.28 20.46
C ALA A 97 6.72 -13.21 21.48
N PRO A 98 7.52 -12.14 21.68
CA PRO A 98 7.13 -11.05 22.55
C PRO A 98 5.90 -10.32 22.00
N ILE A 99 4.99 -9.95 22.90
CA ILE A 99 3.80 -9.17 22.54
C ILE A 99 4.24 -7.71 22.24
N PRO A 100 3.95 -7.18 21.05
CA PRO A 100 4.32 -5.82 20.70
C PRO A 100 3.65 -4.78 21.62
N GLN A 101 4.44 -3.82 22.14
CA GLN A 101 3.92 -2.72 22.96
C GLN A 101 3.23 -1.63 22.14
N GLU A 102 3.55 -1.55 20.85
CA GLU A 102 2.92 -0.65 19.87
C GLU A 102 2.47 -1.48 18.65
N PRO A 103 1.46 -1.01 17.89
CA PRO A 103 1.05 -1.68 16.65
C PRO A 103 2.21 -1.76 15.65
N MET A 104 2.47 -2.95 15.13
CA MET A 104 3.55 -3.20 14.17
C MET A 104 3.00 -3.18 12.74
N PHE A 105 3.30 -2.12 12.00
CA PHE A 105 2.76 -1.91 10.66
C PHE A 105 3.67 -2.41 9.54
N PHE A 106 3.05 -3.12 8.61
CA PHE A 106 3.51 -3.36 7.24
C PHE A 106 2.36 -3.02 6.29
N ASN A 107 2.49 -3.37 5.01
CA ASN A 107 1.48 -3.05 4.00
C ASN A 107 1.49 -4.04 2.84
N LYS A 108 0.45 -3.88 2.00
CA LYS A 108 0.31 -4.51 0.69
C LYS A 108 0.06 -3.41 -0.34
N PHE A 109 0.30 -3.69 -1.62
CA PHE A 109 -0.10 -2.77 -2.69
C PHE A 109 -1.61 -2.87 -2.95
N PRO A 110 -2.28 -1.74 -3.28
CA PRO A 110 -3.69 -1.75 -3.68
C PRO A 110 -3.98 -2.74 -4.82
N SER A 111 -3.07 -2.90 -5.78
CA SER A 111 -3.16 -3.89 -6.86
C SER A 111 -3.23 -5.36 -6.40
N SER A 112 -2.94 -5.66 -5.13
CA SER A 112 -3.07 -7.02 -4.58
C SER A 112 -4.50 -7.36 -4.14
N ILE A 113 -5.41 -6.38 -4.15
CA ILE A 113 -6.80 -6.59 -3.78
C ILE A 113 -7.50 -7.50 -4.79
N ALA A 114 -8.16 -8.53 -4.27
CA ALA A 114 -8.99 -9.45 -5.03
C ALA A 114 -10.39 -9.56 -4.40
N GLY A 115 -11.39 -9.90 -5.21
CA GLY A 115 -12.73 -10.21 -4.73
C GLY A 115 -12.78 -11.50 -3.90
N PRO A 116 -13.88 -11.72 -3.17
CA PRO A 116 -14.03 -12.87 -2.28
C PRO A 116 -14.01 -14.23 -2.99
N ASN A 117 -14.31 -14.23 -4.30
CA ASN A 117 -14.35 -15.43 -5.15
C ASN A 117 -13.34 -15.34 -6.30
N ASP A 118 -12.53 -14.29 -6.35
CA ASP A 118 -11.49 -14.18 -7.37
C ASP A 118 -10.37 -15.19 -7.02
N PRO A 119 -9.76 -15.87 -8.01
CA PRO A 119 -8.72 -16.85 -7.76
C PRO A 119 -7.45 -16.16 -7.21
N ILE A 120 -6.75 -16.86 -6.32
CA ILE A 120 -5.43 -16.44 -5.82
C ILE A 120 -4.38 -17.22 -6.60
N PRO A 121 -3.64 -16.60 -7.54
CA PRO A 121 -2.70 -17.32 -8.35
C PRO A 121 -1.49 -17.75 -7.51
N PHE A 122 -1.09 -19.01 -7.65
CA PHE A 122 0.13 -19.50 -7.03
C PHE A 122 1.36 -18.83 -7.67
N PRO A 123 2.09 -17.97 -6.95
CA PRO A 123 3.16 -17.18 -7.55
C PRO A 123 4.39 -18.05 -7.82
N SER A 124 5.00 -17.92 -9.00
CA SER A 124 6.25 -18.63 -9.34
C SER A 124 7.42 -18.42 -8.36
N PRO A 125 7.60 -17.26 -7.67
CA PRO A 125 8.75 -17.09 -6.79
C PRO A 125 8.66 -17.82 -5.44
N THR A 126 7.53 -18.45 -5.08
CA THR A 126 7.34 -19.06 -3.74
C THR A 126 6.76 -20.47 -3.82
N ASP A 127 7.20 -21.33 -2.92
CA ASP A 127 6.59 -22.64 -2.64
C ASP A 127 5.91 -22.67 -1.26
N SER A 128 5.84 -21.53 -0.57
CA SER A 128 5.45 -21.41 0.83
C SER A 128 4.28 -20.45 1.01
N LEU A 129 3.22 -20.67 0.21
CA LEU A 129 2.02 -19.85 0.19
C LEU A 129 1.07 -20.19 1.35
N ASP A 130 0.84 -19.21 2.21
CA ASP A 130 0.14 -19.36 3.48
C ASP A 130 -1.10 -18.45 3.56
N TYR A 131 -2.02 -18.79 4.45
CA TYR A 131 -3.28 -18.09 4.69
C TYR A 131 -3.28 -17.42 6.06
N GLU A 132 -3.91 -16.24 6.13
CA GLU A 132 -4.13 -15.49 7.36
C GLU A 132 -5.51 -14.84 7.23
N VAL A 133 -6.51 -15.26 8.01
CA VAL A 133 -7.85 -14.63 8.00
C VAL A 133 -7.87 -13.42 8.92
N GLU A 134 -8.39 -12.30 8.45
CA GLU A 134 -8.37 -11.04 9.19
C GLU A 134 -9.69 -10.26 9.12
N LEU A 135 -9.90 -9.42 10.14
CA LEU A 135 -10.86 -8.32 10.05
C LEU A 135 -10.18 -7.15 9.33
N ALA A 136 -10.82 -6.61 8.30
CA ALA A 136 -10.41 -5.38 7.66
C ALA A 136 -11.28 -4.21 8.11
N LEU A 137 -10.65 -3.08 8.42
CA LEU A 137 -11.28 -1.79 8.68
C LEU A 137 -11.28 -0.97 7.39
N ILE A 138 -12.42 -0.37 7.04
CA ILE A 138 -12.53 0.56 5.92
C ILE A 138 -12.67 1.98 6.49
N ILE A 139 -11.73 2.85 6.17
CA ILE A 139 -11.76 4.24 6.62
C ILE A 139 -12.86 5.01 5.88
N GLY A 140 -13.70 5.73 6.62
CA GLY A 140 -14.79 6.55 6.10
C GLY A 140 -14.51 8.05 6.08
N LYS A 141 -13.56 8.50 6.90
CA LYS A 141 -13.30 9.93 7.12
C LYS A 141 -11.81 10.22 7.09
N LYS A 142 -11.43 11.24 6.33
CA LYS A 142 -10.06 11.77 6.29
C LYS A 142 -9.61 12.17 7.70
N GLY A 143 -8.40 11.81 8.11
CA GLY A 143 -7.86 12.22 9.40
C GLY A 143 -6.35 12.02 9.52
N LYS A 144 -5.72 12.92 10.28
CA LYS A 144 -4.31 12.93 10.65
C LYS A 144 -4.24 13.22 12.14
N ASP A 145 -3.36 12.54 12.87
CA ASP A 145 -3.21 12.66 14.33
C ASP A 145 -4.55 12.49 15.07
N ILE A 146 -5.30 11.45 14.68
CA ILE A 146 -6.65 11.16 15.18
C ILE A 146 -6.55 10.71 16.65
N PRO A 147 -7.23 11.39 17.60
CA PRO A 147 -7.32 10.96 18.99
C PRO A 147 -8.00 9.59 19.11
N ILE A 148 -7.50 8.73 20.00
CA ILE A 148 -8.00 7.36 20.18
C ILE A 148 -9.50 7.32 20.49
N GLU A 149 -10.00 8.31 21.23
CA GLU A 149 -11.40 8.45 21.63
C GLU A 149 -12.35 8.67 20.44
N THR A 150 -11.82 9.20 19.33
CA THR A 150 -12.58 9.48 18.11
C THR A 150 -12.20 8.57 16.95
N ALA A 151 -11.22 7.68 17.14
CA ALA A 151 -10.68 6.85 16.08
C ALA A 151 -11.74 5.94 15.44
N MET A 152 -12.68 5.42 16.24
CA MET A 152 -13.78 4.61 15.73
C MET A 152 -14.71 5.39 14.79
N ASP A 153 -14.83 6.72 14.93
CA ASP A 153 -15.67 7.57 14.05
C ASP A 153 -15.10 7.74 12.65
N HIS A 154 -13.82 7.40 12.48
CA HIS A 154 -13.18 7.39 11.17
C HIS A 154 -13.39 6.09 10.41
N ILE A 155 -14.03 5.07 11.00
CA ILE A 155 -14.29 3.78 10.36
C ILE A 155 -15.69 3.79 9.73
N PHE A 156 -15.75 3.59 8.40
CA PHE A 156 -17.00 3.42 7.66
C PHE A 156 -17.65 2.07 7.99
N GLY A 157 -16.83 1.02 8.01
CA GLY A 157 -17.30 -0.33 8.24
C GLY A 157 -16.17 -1.36 8.20
N TYR A 158 -16.58 -2.62 8.13
CA TYR A 158 -15.72 -3.78 8.25
C TYR A 158 -15.99 -4.78 7.14
N CYS A 159 -14.97 -5.54 6.73
CA CYS A 159 -15.13 -6.72 5.88
C CYS A 159 -14.17 -7.83 6.30
N VAL A 160 -14.36 -9.03 5.73
CA VAL A 160 -13.39 -10.12 5.89
C VAL A 160 -12.27 -9.91 4.89
N ALA A 161 -11.05 -10.17 5.34
CA ALA A 161 -9.86 -10.12 4.51
C ALA A 161 -9.03 -11.40 4.66
N HIS A 162 -8.21 -11.67 3.65
CA HIS A 162 -7.11 -12.60 3.75
C HIS A 162 -5.78 -11.87 3.56
N ASP A 163 -4.84 -12.04 4.51
CA ASP A 163 -3.45 -11.63 4.37
C ASP A 163 -2.59 -12.78 3.82
N VAL A 164 -2.82 -13.12 2.55
CA VAL A 164 -2.08 -14.20 1.90
C VAL A 164 -0.59 -13.88 1.91
N THR A 165 0.23 -14.89 2.24
CA THR A 165 1.65 -14.67 2.53
C THR A 165 2.55 -15.71 1.89
N ALA A 166 3.58 -15.27 1.18
CA ALA A 166 4.71 -16.08 0.74
C ALA A 166 5.82 -16.05 1.82
N ARG A 167 5.89 -17.09 2.65
CA ARG A 167 6.65 -17.09 3.91
C ARG A 167 8.16 -17.08 3.74
N ASP A 168 8.65 -17.71 2.69
CA ASP A 168 10.05 -17.68 2.32
C ASP A 168 10.52 -16.24 2.01
N TRP A 169 9.69 -15.46 1.33
CA TRP A 169 9.94 -14.04 1.06
C TRP A 169 9.78 -13.16 2.28
N GLN A 170 8.73 -13.36 3.06
CA GLN A 170 8.47 -12.60 4.27
C GLN A 170 9.63 -12.73 5.27
N LEU A 171 10.14 -13.95 5.49
CA LEU A 171 11.04 -14.24 6.60
C LEU A 171 12.52 -14.21 6.22
N LYS A 172 12.88 -14.49 4.97
CA LYS A 172 14.28 -14.80 4.62
C LYS A 172 14.82 -14.05 3.41
N LYS A 173 14.01 -13.76 2.40
CA LYS A 173 14.53 -13.39 1.07
C LYS A 173 14.46 -11.89 0.72
N ASN A 174 13.90 -11.04 1.58
CA ASN A 174 13.75 -9.59 1.30
C ASN A 174 14.34 -8.68 2.40
N GLY A 175 15.53 -9.01 2.91
CA GLY A 175 16.26 -8.13 3.84
C GLY A 175 15.50 -7.80 5.13
N GLY A 176 14.66 -8.73 5.62
CA GLY A 176 13.80 -8.53 6.79
C GLY A 176 12.52 -7.73 6.53
N GLN A 177 12.33 -7.16 5.34
CA GLN A 177 11.13 -6.40 4.97
C GLN A 177 10.05 -7.34 4.41
N TRP A 178 8.82 -7.23 4.89
CA TRP A 178 7.77 -8.20 4.61
C TRP A 178 7.04 -8.00 3.27
N LEU A 179 7.16 -6.81 2.67
CA LEU A 179 6.39 -6.37 1.52
C LEU A 179 6.32 -7.41 0.39
N LEU A 180 7.46 -7.92 -0.10
CA LEU A 180 7.46 -8.87 -1.22
C LEU A 180 6.79 -10.20 -0.89
N GLY A 181 6.79 -10.61 0.38
CA GLY A 181 6.04 -11.77 0.85
C GLY A 181 4.55 -11.53 0.97
N LYS A 182 4.10 -10.27 0.98
CA LYS A 182 2.72 -9.87 1.27
C LYS A 182 1.99 -9.27 0.07
N THR A 183 2.67 -8.82 -0.99
CA THR A 183 2.04 -7.99 -2.02
C THR A 183 1.84 -8.63 -3.39
N MET A 184 1.98 -9.95 -3.50
CA MET A 184 1.79 -10.62 -4.78
C MET A 184 0.34 -10.55 -5.26
N GLU A 185 0.10 -10.94 -6.51
CA GLU A 185 -1.22 -10.83 -7.14
C GLU A 185 -2.29 -11.58 -6.35
N ALA A 186 -3.43 -10.92 -6.13
CA ALA A 186 -4.54 -11.40 -5.31
C ALA A 186 -4.18 -11.81 -3.86
N PHE A 187 -3.09 -11.27 -3.30
CA PHE A 187 -2.72 -11.56 -1.92
C PHE A 187 -3.59 -10.83 -0.88
N CYS A 188 -4.49 -9.95 -1.29
CA CYS A 188 -5.45 -9.27 -0.42
C CYS A 188 -6.92 -9.54 -0.84
N PRO A 189 -7.43 -10.77 -0.75
CA PRO A 189 -8.87 -11.00 -0.95
C PRO A 189 -9.68 -10.23 0.10
N LEU A 190 -10.67 -9.45 -0.35
CA LEU A 190 -11.57 -8.66 0.50
C LEU A 190 -13.03 -8.96 0.16
N GLY A 191 -13.89 -9.09 1.17
CA GLY A 191 -15.33 -9.13 0.97
C GLY A 191 -16.08 -10.09 1.91
N PRO A 192 -17.26 -10.60 1.50
CA PRO A 192 -17.95 -10.30 0.24
C PRO A 192 -18.62 -8.91 0.19
N CYS A 193 -18.74 -8.25 1.35
CA CYS A 193 -19.34 -6.92 1.46
C CYS A 193 -18.66 -6.12 2.56
N VAL A 194 -18.90 -4.81 2.57
CA VAL A 194 -18.58 -3.96 3.73
C VAL A 194 -19.82 -3.79 4.57
N VAL A 195 -19.72 -4.18 5.84
CA VAL A 195 -20.76 -4.02 6.84
C VAL A 195 -20.48 -2.71 7.58
N THR A 196 -21.42 -1.77 7.56
CA THR A 196 -21.22 -0.48 8.20
C THR A 196 -21.08 -0.62 9.71
N ARG A 197 -20.36 0.34 10.31
CA ARG A 197 -20.02 0.33 11.73
C ARG A 197 -21.22 0.15 12.65
N ASP A 198 -22.35 0.78 12.33
CA ASP A 198 -23.60 0.72 13.11
C ASP A 198 -24.22 -0.70 13.19
N GLU A 199 -23.95 -1.58 12.22
CA GLU A 199 -24.42 -2.98 12.24
C GLU A 199 -23.52 -3.89 13.07
N ILE A 200 -22.30 -3.45 13.40
CA ILE A 200 -21.34 -4.17 14.23
C ILE A 200 -20.93 -3.24 15.38
N PRO A 201 -21.77 -3.12 16.43
CA PRO A 201 -21.49 -2.22 17.55
C PRO A 201 -20.20 -2.55 18.30
N ASP A 202 -19.85 -3.83 18.36
CA ASP A 202 -18.59 -4.31 18.95
C ASP A 202 -17.79 -5.16 17.93
N PRO A 203 -16.82 -4.55 17.21
CA PRO A 203 -15.95 -5.28 16.31
C PRO A 203 -14.85 -6.08 17.04
N HIS A 204 -14.71 -5.92 18.37
CA HIS A 204 -13.68 -6.54 19.19
C HIS A 204 -14.16 -7.83 19.86
N SER A 205 -15.29 -8.41 19.43
CA SER A 205 -15.77 -9.72 19.93
C SER A 205 -16.34 -10.61 18.82
N LEU A 206 -15.74 -10.56 17.63
CA LEU A 206 -16.21 -11.30 16.46
C LEU A 206 -15.47 -12.64 16.31
N PRO A 207 -16.18 -13.78 16.13
CA PRO A 207 -15.54 -15.02 15.74
C PRO A 207 -14.99 -14.90 14.31
N ILE A 208 -13.77 -15.37 14.11
CA ILE A 208 -13.10 -15.34 12.80
C ILE A 208 -12.50 -16.71 12.49
N ARG A 209 -12.76 -17.22 11.29
CA ARG A 209 -12.40 -18.60 10.92
C ARG A 209 -11.88 -18.67 9.49
N CYS A 210 -10.88 -19.52 9.29
CA CYS A 210 -10.37 -19.88 7.97
C CYS A 210 -10.60 -21.36 7.74
N TYR A 211 -11.08 -21.73 6.55
CA TYR A 211 -11.18 -23.11 6.10
C TYR A 211 -10.38 -23.29 4.81
N VAL A 212 -9.69 -24.41 4.69
CA VAL A 212 -9.01 -24.82 3.45
C VAL A 212 -9.59 -26.17 3.04
N ASN A 213 -10.20 -26.23 1.85
CA ASN A 213 -10.89 -27.43 1.35
C ASN A 213 -11.94 -27.98 2.34
N GLY A 214 -12.71 -27.09 2.98
CA GLY A 214 -13.70 -27.43 4.00
C GLY A 214 -13.14 -27.80 5.37
N ILE A 215 -11.82 -27.89 5.53
CA ILE A 215 -11.16 -28.21 6.80
C ILE A 215 -10.86 -26.92 7.56
N LEU A 216 -11.32 -26.83 8.81
CA LEU A 216 -11.05 -25.68 9.67
C LEU A 216 -9.55 -25.56 9.97
N LYS A 217 -8.96 -24.42 9.59
CA LYS A 217 -7.54 -24.12 9.75
C LYS A 217 -7.25 -23.02 10.77
N GLN A 218 -8.11 -22.01 10.88
CA GLN A 218 -8.01 -20.99 11.93
C GLN A 218 -9.36 -20.83 12.60
N ASN A 219 -9.35 -20.66 13.92
CA ASN A 219 -10.56 -20.44 14.72
C ASN A 219 -10.20 -19.52 15.89
N GLY A 220 -10.43 -18.23 15.71
CA GLY A 220 -10.09 -17.19 16.67
C GLY A 220 -11.24 -16.24 16.96
N ASN A 221 -10.94 -15.20 17.73
CA ASN A 221 -11.87 -14.11 18.01
C ASN A 221 -11.13 -12.77 18.09
N THR A 222 -11.72 -11.70 17.56
CA THR A 222 -11.12 -10.35 17.56
C THR A 222 -10.92 -9.78 18.97
N ASN A 223 -11.51 -10.38 20.01
CA ASN A 223 -11.24 -10.03 21.41
C ASN A 223 -9.80 -10.32 21.84
N LYS A 224 -9.08 -11.19 21.11
CA LYS A 224 -7.67 -11.50 21.33
C LYS A 224 -6.71 -10.49 20.68
N MET A 225 -7.22 -9.49 19.95
CA MET A 225 -6.39 -8.42 19.43
C MET A 225 -5.65 -7.70 20.56
N VAL A 226 -4.33 -7.55 20.43
CA VAL A 226 -3.46 -6.83 21.36
C VAL A 226 -3.77 -5.33 21.27
N HIS A 227 -3.74 -4.80 20.06
CA HIS A 227 -4.10 -3.42 19.75
C HIS A 227 -5.45 -3.40 19.04
N LYS A 228 -6.43 -2.73 19.67
CA LYS A 228 -7.80 -2.62 19.17
C LYS A 228 -7.90 -1.63 18.00
N ALA A 229 -9.03 -1.66 17.29
CA ALA A 229 -9.22 -0.89 16.05
C ALA A 229 -9.00 0.63 16.22
N ASP A 230 -9.43 1.19 17.35
CA ASP A 230 -9.19 2.57 17.77
C ASP A 230 -7.70 2.88 17.94
N ALA A 231 -6.96 2.04 18.67
CA ALA A 231 -5.53 2.17 18.87
C ALA A 231 -4.75 2.07 17.54
N VAL A 232 -5.14 1.13 16.68
CA VAL A 232 -4.55 0.94 15.34
C VAL A 232 -4.74 2.17 14.47
N VAL A 233 -5.98 2.68 14.36
CA VAL A 233 -6.31 3.88 13.55
C VAL A 233 -5.61 5.11 14.10
N SER A 234 -5.70 5.34 15.42
CA SER A 234 -5.06 6.47 16.08
C SER A 234 -3.55 6.47 15.85
N PHE A 235 -2.89 5.33 16.11
CA PHE A 235 -1.44 5.21 15.97
C PHE A 235 -0.95 5.44 14.53
N LEU A 236 -1.59 4.81 13.53
CA LEU A 236 -1.20 4.96 12.13
C LEU A 236 -1.37 6.39 11.64
N SER A 237 -2.45 7.05 12.06
CA SER A 237 -2.75 8.44 11.66
C SER A 237 -1.70 9.45 12.13
N ARG A 238 -0.81 9.07 13.07
CA ARG A 238 0.32 9.91 13.46
C ARG A 238 1.39 9.97 12.38
N PHE A 239 1.49 8.94 11.55
CA PHE A 239 2.53 8.83 10.52
C PHE A 239 2.04 9.36 9.17
N CYS A 240 0.84 8.98 8.74
CA CYS A 240 0.27 9.41 7.47
C CYS A 240 -1.18 9.85 7.61
N THR A 241 -1.63 10.72 6.71
CA THR A 241 -3.05 11.06 6.62
C THR A 241 -3.86 9.86 6.11
N LEU A 242 -4.83 9.40 6.89
CA LEU A 242 -5.80 8.39 6.47
C LEU A 242 -6.85 9.02 5.55
N LEU A 243 -7.22 8.33 4.48
CA LEU A 243 -8.18 8.79 3.48
C LEU A 243 -9.43 7.90 3.45
N PRO A 244 -10.61 8.45 3.11
CA PRO A 244 -11.81 7.65 2.90
C PRO A 244 -11.57 6.58 1.82
N GLY A 245 -11.83 5.33 2.18
CA GLY A 245 -11.56 4.13 1.39
C GLY A 245 -10.28 3.38 1.76
N ASP A 246 -9.36 3.96 2.53
CA ASP A 246 -8.16 3.25 2.99
C ASP A 246 -8.54 1.98 3.76
N VAL A 247 -7.76 0.91 3.56
CA VAL A 247 -8.00 -0.41 4.13
C VAL A 247 -6.94 -0.71 5.19
N ILE A 248 -7.36 -1.15 6.38
CA ILE A 248 -6.46 -1.60 7.44
C ILE A 248 -6.78 -3.05 7.82
N LEU A 249 -5.83 -3.94 7.57
CA LEU A 249 -5.83 -5.35 7.98
C LEU A 249 -5.29 -5.44 9.42
N THR A 250 -6.07 -6.04 10.31
CA THR A 250 -5.88 -5.93 11.77
C THR A 250 -5.03 -7.04 12.40
N GLY A 251 -4.51 -7.97 11.60
CA GLY A 251 -3.76 -9.14 12.05
C GLY A 251 -4.61 -10.41 12.09
N THR A 252 -3.92 -11.55 12.23
CA THR A 252 -4.51 -12.89 12.15
C THR A 252 -4.43 -13.65 13.47
N PRO A 253 -5.42 -14.52 13.79
CA PRO A 253 -5.33 -15.47 14.90
C PRO A 253 -4.37 -16.65 14.60
N PRO A 254 -4.10 -17.53 15.59
CA PRO A 254 -3.31 -18.76 15.42
C PRO A 254 -3.81 -19.73 14.33
N GLY A 255 -3.00 -20.74 14.01
CA GLY A 255 -3.36 -21.83 13.07
C GLY A 255 -2.90 -21.62 11.63
N VAL A 256 -2.10 -20.59 11.42
CA VAL A 256 -1.38 -20.25 10.20
C VAL A 256 -0.51 -21.43 9.74
N GLY A 257 -0.51 -21.70 8.42
CA GLY A 257 0.04 -22.91 7.81
C GLY A 257 1.53 -23.13 8.07
N CYS A 258 2.35 -22.07 8.09
CA CYS A 258 3.79 -22.21 8.31
C CYS A 258 4.20 -22.60 9.74
N PHE A 259 3.31 -22.42 10.72
CA PHE A 259 3.57 -22.75 12.13
C PHE A 259 2.99 -24.10 12.54
N ARG A 260 2.28 -24.78 11.62
CA ARG A 260 1.83 -26.16 11.80
C ARG A 260 3.00 -27.15 11.75
N LYS A 261 2.80 -28.32 12.36
CA LYS A 261 3.77 -29.43 12.37
C LYS A 261 3.12 -30.67 11.74
N PRO A 262 3.38 -30.98 10.45
CA PRO A 262 4.24 -30.27 9.50
C PRO A 262 3.60 -28.99 8.90
N PRO A 263 4.38 -28.09 8.25
CA PRO A 263 3.84 -26.93 7.55
C PRO A 263 2.90 -27.31 6.39
N GLU A 264 1.88 -26.48 6.12
CA GLU A 264 0.90 -26.67 5.05
C GLU A 264 0.76 -25.40 4.17
N TYR A 265 0.71 -25.53 2.83
CA TYR A 265 0.65 -24.42 1.86
C TYR A 265 -0.38 -24.65 0.72
N LEU A 266 -0.86 -23.59 0.05
CA LEU A 266 -1.89 -23.60 -1.04
C LEU A 266 -1.34 -23.98 -2.45
N LYS A 267 -2.16 -24.19 -3.52
CA LYS A 267 -1.72 -24.54 -4.93
C LYS A 267 -2.67 -24.02 -6.08
N GLU A 268 -2.11 -23.44 -7.18
CA GLU A 268 -2.61 -23.10 -8.59
C GLU A 268 -3.04 -21.64 -9.07
N LYS A 269 -3.04 -21.33 -10.42
CA LYS A 269 -2.83 -20.02 -11.18
C LYS A 269 -3.89 -19.58 -12.26
N LEU A 270 -3.97 -18.26 -12.67
CA LEU A 270 -4.31 -17.65 -14.03
C LEU A 270 -4.34 -16.05 -14.06
N ASP A 271 -4.24 -15.36 -15.24
CA ASP A 271 -3.85 -13.91 -15.53
C ASP A 271 -4.87 -13.11 -16.45
N HIS A 272 -4.80 -11.74 -16.64
CA HIS A 272 -5.10 -10.84 -17.85
C HIS A 272 -5.07 -9.26 -17.61
N ARG A 273 -5.04 -8.39 -18.67
CA ARG A 273 -4.78 -6.89 -18.69
C ARG A 273 -5.78 -5.95 -19.44
N ALA A 274 -5.62 -4.60 -19.33
CA ALA A 274 -6.48 -3.48 -19.84
C ALA A 274 -5.69 -2.30 -20.56
N LEU A 275 -6.39 -1.24 -21.08
CA LEU A 275 -5.93 -0.12 -21.99
C LEU A 275 -6.49 1.31 -21.62
N ALA A 276 -5.92 2.40 -22.20
CA ALA A 276 -6.00 3.85 -21.79
C ALA A 276 -6.49 4.90 -22.86
N MET A 277 -6.47 6.21 -22.51
CA MET A 277 -7.12 7.44 -23.13
C MET A 277 -6.16 8.57 -23.69
N LYS A 278 -6.69 9.76 -24.11
CA LYS A 278 -6.18 10.84 -25.03
C LYS A 278 -5.96 12.29 -24.43
N ASN A 279 -5.29 13.19 -25.20
CA ASN A 279 -4.62 14.52 -24.93
C ASN A 279 -5.45 15.83 -24.62
N GLY A 280 -4.77 16.90 -24.11
CA GLY A 280 -5.30 18.24 -23.67
C GLY A 280 -4.47 19.52 -24.01
N ASP A 281 -4.76 20.65 -23.33
CA ASP A 281 -4.44 22.08 -23.64
C ASP A 281 -3.04 22.64 -23.22
N ILE A 282 -2.69 23.90 -23.57
CA ILE A 282 -1.38 24.59 -23.37
C ILE A 282 -1.46 25.81 -22.43
N TYR A 283 -0.49 25.99 -21.51
CA TYR A 283 -0.35 27.12 -20.54
C TYR A 283 1.07 27.70 -20.46
N LYS A 284 1.25 28.91 -19.88
CA LYS A 284 2.57 29.49 -19.54
C LYS A 284 3.05 29.01 -18.16
N MET A 285 4.37 28.83 -17.99
CA MET A 285 4.98 28.29 -16.76
C MET A 285 4.79 29.14 -15.50
N GLU A 286 4.77 30.47 -15.64
CA GLU A 286 4.57 31.42 -14.52
C GLU A 286 3.12 31.45 -14.03
N ASP A 287 2.18 31.05 -14.88
CA ASP A 287 0.74 31.03 -14.60
C ASP A 287 0.28 29.70 -13.97
N ILE A 288 1.20 28.75 -13.77
CA ILE A 288 0.88 27.41 -13.28
C ILE A 288 1.72 27.03 -12.05
N ILE A 289 1.10 26.27 -11.16
CA ILE A 289 1.79 25.62 -10.04
C ILE A 289 2.16 24.20 -10.51
N ILE A 290 3.46 23.94 -10.64
CA ILE A 290 3.94 22.60 -11.00
C ILE A 290 3.69 21.65 -9.83
N LYS A 291 2.97 20.57 -10.09
CA LYS A 291 2.76 19.46 -9.14
C LYS A 291 3.73 18.32 -9.44
N ALA A 292 3.74 17.31 -8.57
CA ALA A 292 4.46 16.08 -8.88
C ALA A 292 3.96 15.54 -10.24
N PRO A 293 4.85 15.07 -11.13
CA PRO A 293 4.46 14.64 -12.45
C PRO A 293 3.64 13.33 -12.44
N ILE A 294 3.65 12.62 -11.31
CA ILE A 294 2.77 11.48 -11.01
C ILE A 294 2.03 11.79 -9.71
N ILE A 295 0.70 11.70 -9.75
CA ILE A 295 -0.18 11.88 -8.59
C ILE A 295 -1.05 10.63 -8.47
N GLY A 296 -1.10 10.04 -7.27
CA GLY A 296 -1.89 8.84 -6.99
C GLY A 296 -1.51 7.60 -7.80
N PRO A 297 -0.21 7.24 -7.94
CA PRO A 297 0.16 5.96 -8.52
C PRO A 297 -0.37 4.81 -7.65
N ASP A 298 -0.50 3.61 -8.22
CA ASP A 298 -0.84 2.41 -7.43
C ASP A 298 0.25 2.10 -6.39
N LYS A 299 1.52 2.33 -6.74
CA LYS A 299 2.64 2.09 -5.82
C LYS A 299 3.84 3.00 -6.06
N VAL A 300 4.51 3.31 -4.95
CA VAL A 300 5.83 3.94 -4.87
C VAL A 300 6.79 2.92 -4.23
N ALA A 301 7.48 2.15 -5.05
CA ALA A 301 8.48 1.19 -4.58
C ALA A 301 9.85 1.84 -4.44
N CYS A 302 10.69 1.28 -3.57
CA CYS A 302 12.01 1.82 -3.27
C CYS A 302 13.02 0.68 -3.13
N VAL A 303 14.25 0.92 -3.57
CA VAL A 303 15.35 -0.05 -3.50
C VAL A 303 16.38 0.38 -2.46
N GLY A 304 16.50 -0.40 -1.38
CA GLY A 304 17.47 -0.16 -0.32
C GLY A 304 18.87 -0.61 -0.73
N MET A 305 19.89 0.12 -0.26
CA MET A 305 21.31 -0.26 -0.38
C MET A 305 21.77 -0.55 -1.81
N ASN A 306 21.30 0.24 -2.78
CA ASN A 306 21.54 -0.03 -4.20
C ASN A 306 22.76 0.69 -4.81
N TYR A 307 23.57 1.39 -4.02
CA TYR A 307 24.76 2.10 -4.50
C TYR A 307 26.02 1.46 -3.90
N ARG A 308 26.97 1.06 -4.76
CA ARG A 308 28.19 0.36 -4.33
C ARG A 308 29.04 1.22 -3.41
N ASP A 309 29.27 2.47 -3.81
CA ASP A 309 30.02 3.46 -3.03
C ASP A 309 29.32 3.82 -1.70
N HIS A 310 27.98 3.75 -1.66
CA HIS A 310 27.25 3.88 -0.39
C HIS A 310 27.44 2.66 0.52
N CYS A 311 27.43 1.44 -0.01
CA CYS A 311 27.76 0.26 0.79
C CYS A 311 29.20 0.30 1.33
N GLU A 312 30.14 0.81 0.54
CA GLU A 312 31.53 1.06 0.95
C GLU A 312 31.63 2.10 2.07
N GLU A 313 30.89 3.22 2.00
CA GLU A 313 30.80 4.25 3.06
C GLU A 313 30.37 3.64 4.40
N LEU A 314 29.45 2.68 4.36
CA LEU A 314 28.89 2.02 5.54
C LEU A 314 29.71 0.81 6.01
N ASN A 315 30.71 0.39 5.23
CA ASN A 315 31.45 -0.85 5.46
C ASN A 315 30.52 -2.08 5.58
N VAL A 316 29.53 -2.17 4.69
CA VAL A 316 28.57 -3.27 4.62
C VAL A 316 28.66 -3.99 3.28
N SER A 317 28.33 -5.28 3.27
CA SER A 317 28.25 -6.04 2.03
C SER A 317 27.10 -5.56 1.17
N VAL A 318 27.34 -5.46 -0.13
CA VAL A 318 26.30 -5.26 -1.13
C VAL A 318 25.31 -6.44 -1.09
N PRO A 319 24.00 -6.21 -0.96
CA PRO A 319 23.00 -7.27 -1.02
C PRO A 319 23.04 -8.00 -2.36
N GLU A 320 23.04 -9.34 -2.33
CA GLU A 320 22.97 -10.19 -3.53
C GLU A 320 21.68 -9.95 -4.33
N GLU A 321 20.59 -9.64 -3.62
CA GLU A 321 19.27 -9.36 -4.17
C GLU A 321 18.82 -7.95 -3.75
N PRO A 322 18.11 -7.20 -4.60
CA PRO A 322 17.64 -5.86 -4.24
C PRO A 322 16.65 -5.94 -3.09
N VAL A 323 16.90 -5.16 -2.03
CA VAL A 323 15.98 -5.04 -0.89
C VAL A 323 14.85 -4.08 -1.28
N ILE A 324 13.65 -4.61 -1.47
CA ILE A 324 12.49 -3.81 -1.92
C ILE A 324 11.61 -3.45 -0.72
N PHE A 325 11.37 -2.15 -0.55
CA PHE A 325 10.39 -1.57 0.35
C PHE A 325 9.54 -0.55 -0.42
N ASN A 326 8.66 0.19 0.27
CA ASN A 326 7.81 1.17 -0.39
C ASN A 326 7.44 2.35 0.53
N LYS A 327 6.80 3.33 -0.09
CA LYS A 327 6.09 4.44 0.55
C LYS A 327 4.61 4.37 0.13
N PHE A 328 3.70 4.95 0.91
CA PHE A 328 2.33 5.14 0.45
C PHE A 328 2.26 6.24 -0.61
N PRO A 329 1.36 6.13 -1.61
CA PRO A 329 1.18 7.16 -2.64
C PRO A 329 0.91 8.56 -2.07
N SER A 330 0.20 8.67 -0.95
CA SER A 330 -0.04 9.95 -0.25
C SER A 330 1.21 10.65 0.29
N SER A 331 2.38 10.00 0.30
CA SER A 331 3.65 10.64 0.67
C SER A 331 4.24 11.50 -0.44
N ILE A 332 3.73 11.41 -1.67
CA ILE A 332 4.21 12.20 -2.81
C ILE A 332 3.96 13.69 -2.57
N ALA A 333 5.01 14.49 -2.81
CA ALA A 333 4.93 15.94 -2.84
C ALA A 333 5.49 16.47 -4.17
N GLY A 334 4.91 17.57 -4.65
CA GLY A 334 5.38 18.26 -5.84
C GLY A 334 6.68 19.05 -5.61
N PRO A 335 7.31 19.54 -6.68
CA PRO A 335 8.44 20.46 -6.55
C PRO A 335 8.03 21.72 -5.78
N ASN A 336 8.91 22.19 -4.89
CA ASN A 336 8.70 23.35 -4.01
C ASN A 336 7.59 23.21 -2.97
N GLU A 337 6.90 22.06 -2.88
CA GLU A 337 5.98 21.81 -1.77
C GLU A 337 6.78 21.59 -0.47
N PRO A 338 6.32 22.14 0.67
CA PRO A 338 7.04 22.00 1.93
C PRO A 338 6.97 20.56 2.43
N ILE A 339 8.09 20.07 2.96
CA ILE A 339 8.14 18.81 3.72
C ILE A 339 7.85 19.16 5.18
N PRO A 340 6.75 18.69 5.79
CA PRO A 340 6.50 18.88 7.21
C PRO A 340 7.65 18.28 8.02
N LEU A 341 8.01 18.93 9.13
CA LEU A 341 8.90 18.36 10.15
C LEU A 341 8.02 17.73 11.24
N PRO A 342 7.77 16.42 11.22
CA PRO A 342 6.82 15.80 12.13
C PRO A 342 7.42 15.74 13.54
N SER A 343 6.62 16.01 14.57
CA SER A 343 7.05 15.87 15.97
C SER A 343 7.46 14.45 16.37
N LEU A 344 7.11 13.46 15.54
CA LEU A 344 7.47 12.06 15.72
C LEU A 344 8.96 11.76 15.49
N THR A 345 9.72 12.67 14.89
CA THR A 345 11.13 12.42 14.56
C THR A 345 12.00 13.65 14.81
N GLU A 346 13.18 13.40 15.37
CA GLU A 346 14.28 14.38 15.46
C GLU A 346 15.40 14.06 14.46
N ALA A 347 15.24 12.99 13.68
CA ALA A 347 16.25 12.40 12.81
C ALA A 347 15.78 12.35 11.35
N LEU A 348 15.20 13.46 10.88
CA LEU A 348 14.71 13.61 9.52
C LEU A 348 15.88 13.75 8.54
N ASP A 349 15.97 12.87 7.56
CA ASP A 349 17.12 12.73 6.68
C ASP A 349 16.74 12.81 5.20
N TYR A 350 17.71 13.10 4.35
CA TYR A 350 17.58 13.28 2.92
C TYR A 350 18.30 12.17 2.16
N GLU A 351 17.67 11.72 1.08
CA GLU A 351 18.23 10.76 0.13
C GLU A 351 17.81 11.22 -1.26
N VAL A 352 18.73 11.71 -2.10
CA VAL A 352 18.42 12.03 -3.51
C VAL A 352 18.46 10.76 -4.34
N GLU A 353 17.44 10.55 -5.18
CA GLU A 353 17.31 9.34 -5.98
C GLU A 353 16.84 9.62 -7.41
N LEU A 354 17.21 8.71 -8.34
CA LEU A 354 16.59 8.63 -9.65
C LEU A 354 15.28 7.85 -9.49
N ALA A 355 14.16 8.45 -9.85
CA ALA A 355 12.88 7.79 -9.92
C ALA A 355 12.62 7.29 -11.34
N VAL A 356 12.22 6.02 -11.47
CA VAL A 356 11.82 5.37 -12.71
C VAL A 356 10.29 5.31 -12.75
N ILE A 357 9.70 5.77 -13.84
CA ILE A 357 8.25 5.73 -14.05
C ILE A 357 7.92 4.59 -15.02
N ILE A 358 7.02 3.69 -14.61
CA ILE A 358 6.54 2.61 -15.46
C ILE A 358 5.53 3.16 -16.48
N GLY A 359 5.68 2.81 -17.75
CA GLY A 359 4.78 3.21 -18.85
C GLY A 359 3.90 2.09 -19.39
N LYS A 360 4.25 0.83 -19.11
CA LYS A 360 3.55 -0.34 -19.66
C LYS A 360 3.27 -1.36 -18.57
N LYS A 361 2.01 -1.80 -18.47
CA LYS A 361 1.61 -2.87 -17.54
C LYS A 361 2.48 -4.12 -17.79
N GLY A 362 3.00 -4.74 -16.74
CA GLY A 362 3.97 -5.84 -16.82
C GLY A 362 3.94 -6.76 -15.60
N LYS A 363 4.07 -8.07 -15.80
CA LYS A 363 4.12 -9.14 -14.79
C LYS A 363 5.07 -10.20 -15.36
N GLU A 364 5.96 -10.73 -14.51
CA GLU A 364 7.01 -11.68 -14.92
C GLU A 364 7.79 -11.21 -16.18
N ILE A 365 8.17 -9.93 -16.20
CA ILE A 365 8.86 -9.29 -17.32
C ILE A 365 10.30 -9.84 -17.43
N PRO A 366 10.70 -10.41 -18.58
CA PRO A 366 12.09 -10.80 -18.84
C PRO A 366 13.05 -9.62 -18.74
N LEU A 367 14.30 -9.87 -18.33
CA LEU A 367 15.30 -8.82 -18.11
C LEU A 367 15.51 -7.96 -19.36
N GLU A 368 15.63 -8.60 -20.51
CA GLU A 368 15.83 -7.98 -21.82
C GLU A 368 14.66 -7.10 -22.27
N SER A 369 13.46 -7.32 -21.73
CA SER A 369 12.25 -6.53 -22.03
C SER A 369 11.97 -5.47 -20.97
N ALA A 370 12.72 -5.45 -19.85
CA ALA A 370 12.41 -4.62 -18.70
C ALA A 370 12.41 -3.12 -19.03
N MET A 371 13.37 -2.67 -19.83
CA MET A 371 13.45 -1.25 -20.22
C MET A 371 12.28 -0.81 -21.11
N ASP A 372 11.59 -1.72 -21.82
CA ASP A 372 10.38 -1.42 -22.61
C ASP A 372 9.14 -1.14 -21.76
N HIS A 373 9.23 -1.40 -20.47
CA HIS A 373 8.19 -1.04 -19.51
C HIS A 373 8.42 0.32 -18.87
N VAL A 374 9.56 0.99 -19.11
CA VAL A 374 9.88 2.31 -18.56
C VAL A 374 9.34 3.42 -19.47
N PHE A 375 8.53 4.31 -18.91
CA PHE A 375 8.07 5.54 -19.57
C PHE A 375 9.18 6.60 -19.58
N GLY A 376 9.83 6.80 -18.44
CA GLY A 376 10.83 7.84 -18.26
C GLY A 376 11.32 7.95 -16.82
N TYR A 377 11.95 9.08 -16.53
CA TYR A 377 12.69 9.30 -15.31
C TYR A 377 12.39 10.68 -14.71
N CYS A 378 12.50 10.81 -13.39
CA CYS A 378 12.51 12.10 -12.73
C CYS A 378 13.39 12.06 -11.47
N VAL A 379 13.58 13.21 -10.84
CA VAL A 379 14.32 13.30 -9.57
C VAL A 379 13.35 13.09 -8.41
N ALA A 380 13.80 12.37 -7.40
CA ALA A 380 13.05 12.17 -6.17
C ALA A 380 13.90 12.39 -4.92
N HIS A 381 13.21 12.63 -3.81
CA HIS A 381 13.78 12.52 -2.48
C HIS A 381 13.11 11.39 -1.70
N ASP A 382 13.89 10.41 -1.23
CA ASP A 382 13.44 9.40 -0.28
C ASP A 382 13.65 9.89 1.17
N VAL A 383 12.84 10.87 1.58
CA VAL A 383 12.94 11.44 2.92
C VAL A 383 12.66 10.37 3.96
N THR A 384 13.49 10.33 5.00
CA THR A 384 13.49 9.25 5.99
C THR A 384 13.52 9.78 7.42
N ALA A 385 12.59 9.35 8.26
CA ALA A 385 12.67 9.49 9.71
C ALA A 385 13.53 8.34 10.27
N ARG A 386 14.83 8.60 10.50
CA ARG A 386 15.83 7.56 10.74
C ARG A 386 15.62 6.79 12.04
N ASP A 387 15.06 7.44 13.03
CA ASP A 387 14.68 6.86 14.31
C ASP A 387 13.49 5.88 14.20
N TRP A 388 12.84 5.77 13.03
CA TRP A 388 11.74 4.85 12.75
C TRP A 388 12.07 3.72 11.76
N VAL A 389 13.30 3.68 11.22
CA VAL A 389 13.77 2.61 10.32
C VAL A 389 14.82 1.69 10.98
N VAL A 390 14.91 1.73 12.32
CA VAL A 390 15.84 0.90 13.11
C VAL A 390 15.20 -0.44 13.48
N GLN A 391 16.03 -1.49 13.61
CA GLN A 391 15.57 -2.85 13.91
C GLN A 391 14.71 -2.97 15.18
N GLY A 392 14.94 -2.12 16.18
CA GLY A 392 14.22 -2.14 17.47
C GLY A 392 12.85 -1.45 17.46
N LYS A 393 12.46 -0.77 16.38
CA LYS A 393 11.13 -0.14 16.25
C LYS A 393 10.33 -0.81 15.15
N ASN A 394 9.00 -0.80 15.29
CA ASN A 394 8.06 -1.31 14.29
C ASN A 394 8.43 -2.72 13.74
N GLY A 395 8.99 -3.60 14.59
CA GLY A 395 9.47 -4.93 14.18
C GLY A 395 10.52 -4.95 13.08
N GLY A 396 11.31 -3.88 12.94
CA GLY A 396 12.29 -3.72 11.87
C GLY A 396 11.71 -3.37 10.50
N GLN A 397 10.39 -3.16 10.38
CA GLN A 397 9.75 -2.73 9.14
C GLN A 397 9.92 -1.22 8.94
N TRP A 398 10.41 -0.82 7.76
CA TRP A 398 10.78 0.58 7.47
C TRP A 398 9.60 1.50 7.13
N LEU A 399 8.41 0.94 6.87
CA LEU A 399 7.25 1.67 6.35
C LEU A 399 6.95 2.99 7.09
N LEU A 400 6.87 2.96 8.43
CA LEU A 400 6.50 4.14 9.22
C LEU A 400 7.52 5.28 9.11
N GLY A 401 8.82 4.96 8.98
CA GLY A 401 9.87 5.96 8.80
C GLY A 401 9.97 6.49 7.36
N LYS A 402 9.32 5.82 6.41
CA LYS A 402 9.40 6.15 4.97
C LYS A 402 8.12 6.79 4.44
N THR A 403 6.96 6.65 5.09
CA THR A 403 5.67 6.99 4.45
C THR A 403 4.99 8.28 4.92
N MET A 404 5.64 9.08 5.76
CA MET A 404 5.01 10.29 6.28
C MET A 404 4.65 11.28 5.15
N ASP A 405 3.69 12.16 5.40
CA ASP A 405 3.19 13.11 4.40
C ASP A 405 4.35 13.96 3.85
N ALA A 406 4.41 14.09 2.51
CA ALA A 406 5.48 14.75 1.76
C ALA A 406 6.89 14.12 1.86
N PHE A 407 7.02 12.86 2.30
CA PHE A 407 8.32 12.17 2.34
C PHE A 407 8.80 11.63 0.98
N CYS A 408 8.01 11.78 -0.09
CA CYS A 408 8.39 11.44 -1.45
C CYS A 408 8.29 12.66 -2.41
N PRO A 409 9.07 13.74 -2.22
CA PRO A 409 9.14 14.81 -3.21
C PRO A 409 9.57 14.26 -4.58
N LEU A 410 8.83 14.58 -5.64
CA LEU A 410 9.01 14.03 -6.99
C LEU A 410 8.88 15.14 -8.03
N GLY A 411 9.78 15.17 -9.03
CA GLY A 411 9.65 16.03 -10.20
C GLY A 411 10.92 16.82 -10.56
N PRO A 412 10.81 18.02 -11.16
CA PRO A 412 9.56 18.72 -11.48
C PRO A 412 8.79 18.14 -12.68
N CYS A 413 9.44 17.36 -13.55
CA CYS A 413 8.85 16.73 -14.72
C CYS A 413 9.39 15.31 -14.91
N ILE A 414 8.75 14.54 -15.78
CA ILE A 414 9.32 13.29 -16.30
C ILE A 414 10.05 13.61 -17.59
N VAL A 415 11.31 13.19 -17.66
CA VAL A 415 12.08 13.12 -18.90
C VAL A 415 11.82 11.74 -19.50
N THR A 416 11.40 11.69 -20.76
CA THR A 416 11.04 10.42 -21.40
C THR A 416 12.26 9.53 -21.58
N ARG A 417 12.04 8.21 -21.64
CA ARG A 417 13.13 7.23 -21.77
C ARG A 417 14.04 7.52 -22.96
N ASP A 418 13.47 7.92 -24.10
CA ASP A 418 14.20 8.21 -25.33
C ASP A 418 15.07 9.48 -25.27
N GLU A 419 14.76 10.41 -24.38
CA GLU A 419 15.58 11.60 -24.14
C GLU A 419 16.80 11.33 -23.24
N ILE A 420 16.86 10.18 -22.56
CA ILE A 420 18.00 9.75 -21.74
C ILE A 420 18.62 8.48 -22.33
N PRO A 421 19.64 8.60 -23.20
CA PRO A 421 20.26 7.45 -23.85
C PRO A 421 20.89 6.44 -22.88
N ASP A 422 21.44 6.91 -21.76
CA ASP A 422 22.02 6.07 -20.72
C ASP A 422 21.57 6.54 -19.32
N PRO A 423 20.50 5.95 -18.75
CA PRO A 423 20.01 6.31 -17.42
C PRO A 423 20.94 5.82 -16.30
N HIS A 424 21.96 5.04 -16.62
CA HIS A 424 22.97 4.57 -15.67
C HIS A 424 24.27 5.36 -15.75
N SER A 425 24.29 6.56 -16.35
CA SER A 425 25.46 7.46 -16.33
C SER A 425 25.10 8.91 -15.94
N LEU A 426 24.03 9.09 -15.19
CA LEU A 426 23.54 10.40 -14.75
C LEU A 426 24.25 10.84 -13.47
N SER A 427 24.62 12.13 -13.42
CA SER A 427 25.07 12.77 -12.18
C SER A 427 23.86 13.09 -11.30
N ILE A 428 23.92 12.75 -10.02
CA ILE A 428 22.85 12.99 -9.05
C ILE A 428 23.40 13.72 -7.82
N ARG A 429 22.74 14.80 -7.40
CA ARG A 429 23.24 15.71 -6.36
C ARG A 429 22.14 16.18 -5.45
N CYS A 430 22.46 16.30 -4.16
CA CYS A 430 21.62 16.94 -3.16
C CYS A 430 22.37 18.12 -2.54
N SER A 431 21.70 19.27 -2.40
CA SER A 431 22.24 20.44 -1.69
C SER A 431 21.25 20.90 -0.63
N ILE A 432 21.76 21.29 0.53
CA ILE A 432 20.97 21.89 1.62
C ILE A 432 21.50 23.28 1.88
N ASN A 433 20.62 24.28 1.79
CA ASN A 433 20.98 25.70 1.97
C ASN A 433 22.18 26.12 1.08
N GLY A 434 22.18 25.67 -0.18
CA GLY A 434 23.24 25.94 -1.15
C GLY A 434 24.54 25.15 -0.95
N LYS A 435 24.65 24.33 0.11
CA LYS A 435 25.83 23.48 0.36
C LYS A 435 25.58 22.08 -0.18
N LEU A 436 26.48 21.60 -1.04
CA LEU A 436 26.45 20.24 -1.57
C LEU A 436 26.57 19.20 -0.43
N LYS A 437 25.68 18.21 -0.44
CA LYS A 437 25.59 17.16 0.58
C LYS A 437 25.77 15.76 0.03
N GLN A 438 25.15 15.45 -1.11
CA GLN A 438 25.36 14.22 -1.86
C GLN A 438 25.82 14.56 -3.27
N ASN A 439 26.76 13.78 -3.80
CA ASN A 439 27.26 13.91 -5.17
C ASN A 439 27.67 12.52 -5.65
N GLY A 440 26.84 11.92 -6.50
CA GLY A 440 27.04 10.57 -7.00
C GLY A 440 26.75 10.45 -8.49
N ASN A 441 26.85 9.22 -8.98
CA ASN A 441 26.49 8.88 -10.34
C ASN A 441 25.73 7.55 -10.36
N THR A 442 24.69 7.47 -11.18
CA THR A 442 23.86 6.27 -11.33
C THR A 442 24.63 5.04 -11.84
N ASN A 443 25.85 5.22 -12.37
CA ASN A 443 26.74 4.11 -12.76
C ASN A 443 27.23 3.27 -11.57
N LYS A 444 27.01 3.77 -10.35
CA LYS A 444 27.30 3.07 -9.10
C LYS A 444 26.15 2.19 -8.61
N MET A 445 25.00 2.20 -9.31
CA MET A 445 23.91 1.28 -9.02
C MET A 445 24.39 -0.17 -9.12
N VAL A 446 24.14 -0.94 -8.07
CA VAL A 446 24.45 -2.37 -8.02
C VAL A 446 23.41 -3.12 -8.86
N HIS A 447 22.14 -2.97 -8.51
CA HIS A 447 21.00 -3.53 -9.21
C HIS A 447 20.50 -2.48 -10.19
N ARG A 448 20.76 -2.72 -11.47
CA ARG A 448 20.37 -1.80 -12.55
C ARG A 448 18.84 -1.77 -12.73
N ILE A 449 18.34 -0.68 -13.32
CA ILE A 449 16.91 -0.42 -13.55
C ILE A 449 16.17 -1.61 -14.18
N ASP A 450 16.74 -2.22 -15.22
CA ASP A 450 16.22 -3.42 -15.88
C ASP A 450 16.09 -4.61 -14.93
N ALA A 451 17.14 -4.87 -14.13
CA ALA A 451 17.14 -5.91 -13.11
C ALA A 451 16.07 -5.66 -12.04
N VAL A 452 15.94 -4.42 -11.56
CA VAL A 452 14.92 -4.04 -10.57
C VAL A 452 13.51 -4.22 -11.14
N VAL A 453 13.23 -3.73 -12.35
CA VAL A 453 11.91 -3.84 -13.01
C VAL A 453 11.55 -5.30 -13.25
N SER A 454 12.46 -6.08 -13.85
CA SER A 454 12.27 -7.51 -14.06
C SER A 454 12.01 -8.23 -12.73
N ARG A 455 12.84 -7.96 -11.72
CA ARG A 455 12.72 -8.57 -10.39
C ARG A 455 11.38 -8.27 -9.73
N MET A 456 11.01 -7.00 -9.64
CA MET A 456 9.76 -6.57 -9.03
C MET A 456 8.54 -7.17 -9.72
N SER A 457 8.56 -7.27 -11.04
CA SER A 457 7.44 -7.81 -11.82
C SER A 457 7.13 -9.28 -11.52
N ARG A 458 8.08 -10.04 -10.94
CA ARG A 458 7.85 -11.41 -10.46
C ARG A 458 6.95 -11.42 -9.23
N PHE A 459 6.99 -10.36 -8.42
CA PHE A 459 6.22 -10.24 -7.17
C PHE A 459 4.86 -9.61 -7.41
N CYS A 460 4.82 -8.39 -7.94
CA CYS A 460 3.59 -7.67 -8.22
C CYS A 460 3.48 -7.33 -9.71
N THR A 461 2.26 -7.04 -10.16
CA THR A 461 2.06 -6.47 -11.49
C THR A 461 2.44 -4.99 -11.46
N LEU A 462 3.39 -4.61 -12.32
CA LEU A 462 3.72 -3.20 -12.57
C LEU A 462 2.64 -2.60 -13.46
N LEU A 463 2.18 -1.41 -13.11
CA LEU A 463 1.13 -0.64 -13.77
C LEU A 463 1.73 0.68 -14.31
N PRO A 464 1.22 1.21 -15.44
CA PRO A 464 1.60 2.54 -15.90
C PRO A 464 1.37 3.58 -14.80
N GLY A 465 2.35 4.46 -14.59
CA GLY A 465 2.36 5.45 -13.52
C GLY A 465 3.05 5.00 -12.24
N ASP A 466 3.31 3.70 -12.04
CA ASP A 466 4.08 3.24 -10.86
C ASP A 466 5.45 3.90 -10.81
N VAL A 467 5.89 4.22 -9.59
CA VAL A 467 7.16 4.89 -9.31
C VAL A 467 8.11 3.91 -8.63
N ILE A 468 9.36 3.84 -9.10
CA ILE A 468 10.44 3.08 -8.47
C ILE A 468 11.58 4.03 -8.12
N LEU A 469 11.85 4.22 -6.83
CA LEU A 469 13.02 4.93 -6.31
C LEU A 469 14.20 3.95 -6.25
N THR A 470 15.31 4.30 -6.90
CA THR A 470 16.38 3.35 -7.27
C THR A 470 17.54 3.27 -6.26
N GLY A 471 17.43 3.95 -5.13
CA GLY A 471 18.46 4.09 -4.11
C GLY A 471 19.22 5.41 -4.21
N THR A 472 20.01 5.70 -3.18
CA THR A 472 20.73 6.97 -3.01
C THR A 472 22.25 6.76 -2.94
N PRO A 473 23.07 7.72 -3.44
CA PRO A 473 24.52 7.70 -3.29
C PRO A 473 24.98 8.08 -1.86
N PRO A 474 26.30 7.99 -1.57
CA PRO A 474 26.90 8.43 -0.30
C PRO A 474 26.58 9.88 0.10
N GLY A 475 26.85 10.21 1.37
CA GLY A 475 26.68 11.56 1.91
C GLY A 475 25.34 11.81 2.60
N VAL A 476 24.59 10.74 2.86
CA VAL A 476 23.37 10.70 3.66
C VAL A 476 23.64 11.22 5.08
N GLY A 477 22.71 12.00 5.63
CA GLY A 477 22.91 12.76 6.87
C GLY A 477 23.21 11.90 8.11
N CYS A 478 22.52 10.77 8.28
CA CYS A 478 22.69 9.92 9.47
C CYS A 478 24.08 9.27 9.59
N PHE A 479 24.82 9.12 8.49
CA PHE A 479 26.13 8.48 8.48
C PHE A 479 27.30 9.45 8.63
N LYS A 480 27.01 10.76 8.68
CA LYS A 480 28.01 11.79 8.99
C LYS A 480 28.40 11.77 10.46
N LYS A 481 29.58 12.32 10.74
CA LYS A 481 30.13 12.45 12.10
C LYS A 481 30.44 13.93 12.38
N PRO A 482 29.60 14.65 13.15
CA PRO A 482 28.31 14.21 13.71
C PRO A 482 27.20 14.05 12.64
N PRO A 483 26.10 13.35 12.95
CA PRO A 483 24.96 13.25 12.04
C PRO A 483 24.38 14.61 11.66
N GLU A 484 23.91 14.74 10.43
CA GLU A 484 23.34 15.98 9.89
C GLU A 484 21.90 15.76 9.42
N TYR A 485 20.93 16.14 10.26
CA TYR A 485 19.50 16.03 9.95
C TYR A 485 18.89 17.34 9.42
N LEU A 486 17.81 17.22 8.66
CA LEU A 486 16.97 18.32 8.20
C LEU A 486 16.37 19.05 9.41
N LYS A 487 16.37 20.39 9.34
CA LYS A 487 15.82 21.27 10.37
C LYS A 487 14.81 22.22 9.74
N SER A 488 13.90 22.74 10.56
CA SER A 488 12.97 23.76 10.10
C SER A 488 13.72 24.99 9.58
N VAL A 489 13.23 25.51 8.46
CA VAL A 489 13.70 26.77 7.87
C VAL A 489 12.49 27.68 7.70
N LYS A 490 12.62 28.95 8.07
CA LYS A 490 11.61 29.94 7.67
C LYS A 490 11.75 30.13 6.17
N LEU A 491 10.71 29.80 5.41
CA LEU A 491 10.63 30.19 4.01
C LEU A 491 10.71 31.72 3.96
N LYS A 492 11.62 32.28 3.14
CA LYS A 492 11.59 33.72 2.86
C LYS A 492 10.30 33.97 2.06
N GLU A 493 9.50 34.92 2.53
CA GLU A 493 8.25 35.36 1.88
C GLU A 493 8.43 35.69 0.40
#